data_AF-A0A6G4W794-F1
#
_entry.id   AF-A0A6G4W794-F1
#
_cell.length_a   1.000
_cell.length_b   1.000
_cell.length_c   1.000
_cell.angle_alpha   90.00
_cell.angle_beta   90.00
_cell.angle_gamma   90.00
#
_symmetry.space_group_name_H-M   'P 1'
#
loop_
_entity.id
_entity.type
_entity.pdbx_description
1 polymer ?
#
loop_
_entity_poly.entity_id
_entity_poly.type
_entity_poly.pdbx_seq_one_letter_code
_entity_poly.pdbx_strand_id
1 'polypeptide(L)'
;MEGLLKRARKPEKIAEYEAELAVPPFPVPLAYLWRAFWRLRRRKGAGMSGREPIEWADLVAYLALTKTTLTPWEIEVIEDLDDLYRAATPTIGGGEE
;
A
#
# COMPACT_ATOMS: atom_id res chain seq x y z
N MET A 1 6.67 1.23 -19.38
CA MET A 1 6.09 0.00 -18.79
C MET A 1 5.14 -0.62 -19.82
N GLU A 2 5.65 -0.90 -21.02
CA GLU A 2 4.82 -1.23 -22.19
C GLU A 2 5.59 -2.31 -22.94
N GLY A 3 5.17 -3.58 -22.82
CA GLY A 3 5.88 -4.68 -23.47
C GLY A 3 5.92 -6.01 -22.72
N LEU A 4 5.61 -6.05 -21.42
CA LEU A 4 5.55 -7.31 -20.66
C LEU A 4 4.25 -8.10 -20.90
N LEU A 5 3.20 -7.48 -21.44
CA LEU A 5 1.91 -8.13 -21.77
C LEU A 5 1.92 -8.91 -23.11
N LYS A 6 2.99 -8.83 -23.92
CA LYS A 6 3.06 -9.47 -25.24
C LYS A 6 3.41 -10.97 -25.22
N ARG A 7 3.56 -11.59 -24.04
CA ARG A 7 3.81 -13.04 -23.93
C ARG A 7 2.47 -13.80 -23.85
N ALA A 8 1.90 -14.09 -25.02
CA ALA A 8 0.95 -15.17 -25.28
C ALA A 8 -0.21 -15.37 -24.27
N ARG A 9 -0.99 -14.33 -23.95
CA ARG A 9 -2.33 -14.50 -23.35
C ARG A 9 -3.40 -14.32 -24.42
N LYS A 10 -4.39 -15.23 -24.42
CA LYS A 10 -5.58 -15.10 -25.27
C LYS A 10 -6.24 -13.74 -25.01
N PRO A 11 -6.72 -13.01 -26.04
CA PRO A 11 -7.34 -11.70 -25.86
C PRO A 11 -8.54 -11.72 -24.90
N GLU A 12 -9.28 -12.82 -24.88
CA GLU A 12 -10.39 -13.09 -23.95
C GLU A 12 -9.93 -13.03 -22.49
N LYS A 13 -8.78 -13.64 -22.16
CA LYS A 13 -8.22 -13.62 -20.81
C LYS A 13 -7.69 -12.25 -20.43
N ILE A 14 -7.18 -11.47 -21.39
CA ILE A 14 -6.76 -10.09 -21.13
C ILE A 14 -7.96 -9.24 -20.73
N ALA A 15 -9.08 -9.32 -21.47
CA ALA A 15 -10.29 -8.58 -21.16
C ALA A 15 -10.91 -9.00 -19.80
N GLU A 16 -10.90 -10.29 -19.47
CA GLU A 16 -11.31 -10.82 -18.17
C GLU A 16 -10.46 -10.22 -17.03
N TYR A 17 -9.13 -10.25 -17.16
CA TYR A 17 -8.24 -9.66 -16.16
C TYR A 17 -8.36 -8.14 -16.08
N GLU A 18 -8.55 -7.43 -17.19
CA GLU A 18 -8.78 -5.99 -17.20
C GLU A 18 -10.09 -5.61 -16.50
N ALA A 19 -11.15 -6.42 -16.66
CA ALA A 19 -12.40 -6.24 -15.95
C ALA A 19 -12.26 -6.50 -14.45
N GLU A 20 -11.52 -7.55 -14.05
CA GLU A 20 -11.21 -7.83 -12.64
C GLU A 20 -10.34 -6.75 -11.99
N LEU A 21 -9.42 -6.15 -12.75
CA LEU A 21 -8.50 -5.09 -12.30
C LEU A 21 -9.08 -3.68 -12.49
N ALA A 22 -10.32 -3.56 -12.97
CA ALA A 22 -10.96 -2.27 -13.19
C ALA A 22 -11.24 -1.59 -11.84
N VAL A 23 -10.32 -0.72 -11.44
CA VAL A 23 -10.46 0.14 -10.26
C VAL A 23 -10.78 1.57 -10.67
N PRO A 24 -11.51 2.34 -9.84
CA PRO A 24 -11.71 3.76 -10.08
C PRO A 24 -10.37 4.47 -10.23
N PRO A 25 -10.31 5.58 -10.99
CA PRO A 25 -9.09 6.34 -11.14
C PRO A 25 -8.59 6.80 -9.76
N PHE A 26 -7.27 6.78 -9.58
CA PHE A 26 -6.68 7.17 -8.31
C PHE A 26 -7.07 8.62 -7.96
N PRO A 27 -7.59 8.88 -6.75
CA PRO A 27 -7.99 10.21 -6.34
C PRO A 27 -6.76 11.11 -6.18
N VAL A 28 -6.50 11.96 -7.17
CA VAL A 28 -5.36 12.90 -7.20
C VAL A 28 -5.21 13.72 -5.90
N PRO A 29 -6.29 14.20 -5.26
CA PRO A 29 -6.16 14.92 -3.99
C PRO A 29 -5.47 14.09 -2.91
N LEU A 30 -5.64 12.76 -2.86
CA LEU A 30 -5.04 11.90 -1.85
C LEU A 30 -3.61 11.42 -2.20
N ALA A 31 -3.03 11.92 -3.30
CA ALA A 31 -1.70 11.49 -3.74
C ALA A 31 -0.60 11.76 -2.71
N TYR A 32 -0.71 12.84 -1.93
CA TYR A 32 0.28 13.15 -0.90
C TYR A 32 0.22 12.16 0.27
N LEU A 33 -0.97 11.72 0.70
CA LEU A 33 -1.13 10.69 1.72
C LEU A 33 -0.54 9.37 1.26
N TRP A 34 -0.81 8.98 0.01
CA TRP A 34 -0.23 7.77 -0.58
C TRP A 34 1.30 7.81 -0.59
N ARG A 35 1.88 8.97 -0.94
CA ARG A 35 3.34 9.17 -0.90
C ARG A 35 3.88 9.16 0.53
N ALA A 36 3.16 9.75 1.50
CA ALA A 36 3.52 9.75 2.91
C ALA A 36 3.53 8.32 3.47
N PHE A 37 2.46 7.57 3.24
CA PHE A 37 2.33 6.15 3.60
C PHE A 37 3.50 5.33 3.07
N TRP A 38 3.78 5.37 1.76
CA TRP A 38 4.90 4.60 1.18
C TRP A 38 6.25 5.03 1.73
N ARG A 39 6.42 6.31 2.07
CA ARG A 39 7.65 6.84 2.63
C ARG A 39 7.87 6.31 4.06
N LEU A 40 6.83 6.27 4.88
CA LEU A 40 6.84 5.62 6.20
C LEU A 40 7.11 4.12 6.06
N ARG A 41 6.31 3.45 5.23
CA ARG A 41 6.33 1.99 5.08
C ARG A 41 7.67 1.43 4.61
N ARG A 42 8.36 2.13 3.71
CA ARG A 42 9.70 1.73 3.23
C ARG A 42 10.79 1.79 4.31
N ARG A 43 10.56 2.50 5.41
CA ARG A 43 11.50 2.61 6.53
C ARG A 43 11.22 1.62 7.64
N LYS A 44 10.00 1.06 7.69
CA LYS A 44 9.64 0.01 8.63
C LYS A 44 10.24 -1.32 8.18
N GLY A 45 10.85 -2.02 9.13
CA GLY A 45 11.35 -3.37 8.92
C GLY A 45 10.21 -4.38 8.82
N ALA A 46 10.54 -5.57 8.30
CA ALA A 46 9.75 -6.76 8.56
C ALA A 46 10.45 -7.52 9.68
N GLY A 47 9.77 -7.65 10.82
CA GLY A 47 10.23 -8.44 11.96
C GLY A 47 9.91 -9.93 11.79
N MET A 48 10.23 -10.71 12.82
CA MET A 48 10.03 -12.16 12.84
C MET A 48 8.55 -12.58 12.79
N SER A 49 7.64 -11.71 13.24
CA SER A 49 6.18 -11.88 13.19
C SER A 49 5.52 -11.20 11.98
N GLY A 50 6.32 -10.84 10.97
CA GLY A 50 5.86 -10.13 9.78
C GLY A 50 6.10 -8.63 9.82
N ARG A 51 5.32 -7.88 9.04
CA ARG A 51 5.53 -6.44 8.88
C ARG A 51 5.00 -5.68 10.09
N GLU A 52 5.87 -4.90 10.74
CA GLU A 52 5.50 -4.12 11.92
C GLU A 52 4.48 -3.03 11.58
N PRO A 53 3.52 -2.73 12.48
CA PRO A 53 2.58 -1.64 12.27
C PRO A 53 3.31 -0.29 12.27
N ILE A 54 2.81 0.69 11.52
CA ILE A 54 3.25 2.08 11.66
C ILE A 54 2.81 2.59 13.03
N GLU A 55 3.76 3.04 13.83
CA GLU A 55 3.48 3.49 15.20
C GLU A 55 3.35 5.02 15.26
N TRP A 56 2.71 5.52 16.32
CA TRP A 56 2.63 6.96 16.60
C TRP A 56 4.01 7.63 16.64
N ALA A 57 5.03 6.93 17.13
CA ALA A 57 6.41 7.44 17.13
C ALA A 57 6.94 7.68 15.69
N ASP A 58 6.62 6.79 14.75
CA ASP A 58 7.00 6.93 13.34
C ASP A 58 6.31 8.14 12.70
N LEU A 59 5.02 8.33 12.99
CA LEU A 59 4.24 9.48 12.52
C LEU A 59 4.81 10.79 13.08
N VAL A 60 5.06 10.86 14.39
CA VAL A 60 5.64 12.05 15.02
C VAL A 60 7.01 12.37 14.42
N ALA A 61 7.88 11.36 14.24
CA ALA A 61 9.19 11.55 13.60
C ALA A 61 9.05 12.04 12.15
N TYR A 62 8.10 11.49 11.39
CA TYR A 62 7.84 11.89 10.02
C TYR A 62 7.37 13.35 9.92
N LEU A 63 6.41 13.77 10.76
CA LEU A 63 5.92 15.14 10.80
C LEU A 63 7.04 16.11 11.18
N ALA A 64 7.86 15.75 12.18
CA ALA A 64 8.98 16.56 12.63
C ALA A 64 10.07 16.73 11.56
N LEU A 65 10.37 15.69 10.78
CA LEU A 65 11.40 15.70 9.75
C LEU A 65 10.94 16.35 8.44
N THR A 66 9.68 16.12 8.04
CA THR A 66 9.16 16.65 6.77
C THR A 66 8.58 18.05 6.90
N LYS A 67 8.37 18.53 8.15
CA LYS A 67 7.68 19.80 8.44
C LYS A 67 6.27 19.85 7.84
N THR A 68 5.69 18.67 7.60
CA THR A 68 4.30 18.52 7.16
C THR A 68 3.40 18.47 8.39
N THR A 69 2.18 18.99 8.27
CA THR A 69 1.11 18.78 9.25
C THR A 69 0.08 17.84 8.66
N LEU A 70 -0.34 16.86 9.44
CA LEU A 70 -1.49 16.02 9.11
C LEU A 70 -2.62 16.34 10.09
N THR A 71 -3.82 16.44 9.55
CA THR A 71 -5.11 16.52 10.25
C THR A 71 -5.52 15.13 10.74
N PRO A 72 -6.46 15.04 11.71
CA PRO A 72 -6.83 13.76 12.31
C PRO A 72 -7.30 12.70 11.30
N TRP A 73 -8.16 13.06 10.35
CA TRP A 73 -8.65 12.11 9.35
C TRP A 73 -7.55 11.65 8.38
N GLU A 74 -6.51 12.45 8.15
CA GLU A 74 -5.37 12.04 7.32
C GLU A 74 -4.49 11.01 8.02
N ILE A 75 -4.44 11.06 9.35
CA ILE A 75 -3.77 10.05 10.17
C ILE A 75 -4.56 8.75 10.11
N GLU A 76 -5.88 8.81 10.30
CA GLU A 76 -6.78 7.65 10.18
C GLU A 76 -6.63 6.98 8.80
N VAL A 77 -6.56 7.76 7.72
CA VAL A 77 -6.33 7.21 6.37
C VAL A 77 -4.99 6.47 6.27
N ILE A 78 -3.93 6.95 6.92
CA ILE A 78 -2.62 6.27 6.92
C ILE A 78 -2.68 4.96 7.72
N GLU A 79 -3.42 4.95 8.83
CA GLU A 79 -3.65 3.76 9.65
C GLU A 79 -4.44 2.70 8.87
N ASP A 80 -5.54 3.08 8.23
CA ASP A 80 -6.35 2.20 7.38
C ASP A 80 -5.53 1.60 6.22
N LEU A 81 -4.67 2.41 5.61
CA LEU A 81 -3.75 1.95 4.56
C LEU A 81 -2.72 0.95 5.09
N ASP A 82 -2.21 1.13 6.31
CA ASP A 82 -1.27 0.20 6.92
C ASP A 82 -1.94 -1.14 7.25
N ASP A 83 -3.16 -1.10 7.78
CA ASP A 83 -3.95 -2.30 8.06
C ASP A 83 -4.32 -3.07 6.78
N LEU A 84 -4.76 -2.36 5.74
CA LEU A 84 -5.02 -2.98 4.42
C LEU A 84 -3.74 -3.62 3.86
N TYR A 85 -2.60 -2.92 3.94
CA TYR A 85 -1.34 -3.43 3.44
C TYR A 85 -0.84 -4.64 4.24
N ARG A 86 -1.09 -4.67 5.55
CA ARG A 86 -0.81 -5.84 6.40
C ARG A 86 -1.71 -7.02 6.04
N ALA A 87 -3.01 -6.78 5.85
CA ALA A 87 -3.97 -7.82 5.47
C ALA A 87 -3.72 -8.42 4.08
N ALA A 88 -3.33 -7.59 3.11
CA ALA A 88 -3.04 -8.04 1.74
C ALA A 88 -1.77 -8.89 1.63
N THR A 89 -0.94 -8.94 2.68
CA THR A 89 0.29 -9.72 2.66
C THR A 89 0.00 -11.09 3.26
N PRO A 90 0.04 -12.19 2.48
CA PRO A 90 -0.04 -13.51 3.08
C PRO A 90 1.15 -13.69 4.02
N THR A 91 0.86 -13.91 5.30
CA THR A 91 1.83 -14.41 6.26
C THR A 91 2.43 -15.68 5.68
N ILE A 92 3.71 -15.65 5.35
CA ILE A 92 4.47 -16.84 4.96
C ILE A 92 4.51 -17.72 6.22
N GLY A 93 3.51 -18.60 6.33
CA GLY A 93 3.15 -19.29 7.57
C GLY A 93 1.79 -20.00 7.51
N GLY A 94 0.95 -19.72 6.52
CA GLY A 94 -0.18 -20.59 6.16
C GLY A 94 0.27 -21.73 5.26
N GLY A 95 0.96 -22.72 5.85
CA GLY A 95 1.09 -24.04 5.24
C GLY A 95 -0.30 -24.68 5.17
N GLU A 96 -0.69 -24.99 3.94
CA GLU A 96 -1.52 -26.08 3.43
C GLU A 96 -2.36 -26.90 4.44
N GLU A 97 -3.63 -27.08 4.07
CA GLU A 97 -4.49 -28.21 4.45
C GLU A 97 -3.77 -29.57 4.29
#